data_AF-A0A6A4CXT3-F1
#
_entry.id   AF-A0A6A4CXT3-F1
#
_cell.length_a   1.000
_cell.length_b   1.000
_cell.length_c   1.000
_cell.angle_alpha   90.00
_cell.angle_beta   90.00
_cell.angle_gamma   90.00
#
_symmetry.space_group_name_H-M   'P 1'
#
loop_
_entity.id
_entity.type
_entity.pdbx_description
1 polymer ?
#
loop_
_entity_poly.entity_id
_entity_poly.type
_entity_poly.pdbx_seq_one_letter_code
_entity_poly.pdbx_strand_id
1 'polypeptide(L)'
;MTNNAARDISRVGSWLFGNYWAETASSPFYTYYWSHAPPGQTAGAYHMSEINYCFDNLYDTDSPWEADDYAIADVMSTYWANFVKNLDPNGGNVTYWPASVASSNTTMHLDVTQEVMEIATADKIEFIKKYFAVLNTVTSPVVKQSLTSNRRYNSHNDVIQCSTIQYFFPWTIAVFSFASICIVHLCSGLIALPVPKLQGGAPWRVTPDQERPKYHTLQLF
;
A
#
# COMPACT_ATOMS: atom_id res chain seq x y z
N MET A 1 -22.42 6.72 0.84
CA MET A 1 -21.09 7.26 1.22
C MET A 1 -20.59 8.08 0.05
N THR A 2 -20.18 9.33 0.23
CA THR A 2 -19.64 10.15 -0.87
C THR A 2 -18.18 9.76 -1.13
N ASN A 3 -17.62 10.09 -2.31
CA ASN A 3 -16.21 9.84 -2.63
C ASN A 3 -15.26 10.46 -1.58
N ASN A 4 -15.61 11.65 -1.06
CA ASN A 4 -14.85 12.31 -0.01
C ASN A 4 -14.84 11.52 1.30
N ALA A 5 -15.98 10.96 1.71
CA ALA A 5 -16.06 10.16 2.91
C ALA A 5 -15.23 8.86 2.79
N ALA A 6 -15.31 8.17 1.65
CA ALA A 6 -14.51 6.96 1.42
C ALA A 6 -13.00 7.25 1.44
N ARG A 7 -12.57 8.34 0.78
CA ARG A 7 -11.18 8.81 0.78
C ARG A 7 -10.69 9.12 2.20
N ASP A 8 -11.44 9.93 2.95
CA ASP A 8 -11.04 10.37 4.29
C ASP A 8 -10.99 9.16 5.25
N ILE A 9 -11.94 8.21 5.14
CA ILE A 9 -11.92 6.94 5.88
C ILE A 9 -10.68 6.11 5.53
N SER A 10 -10.32 5.97 4.25
CA SER A 10 -9.12 5.21 3.84
C SER A 10 -7.84 5.82 4.41
N ARG A 11 -7.67 7.15 4.31
CA ARG A 11 -6.47 7.84 4.82
C ARG A 11 -6.37 7.75 6.34
N VAL A 12 -7.46 8.09 7.05
CA VAL A 12 -7.48 8.05 8.52
C VAL A 12 -7.36 6.62 9.03
N GLY A 13 -8.04 5.66 8.42
CA GLY A 13 -7.96 4.24 8.79
C GLY A 13 -6.54 3.67 8.66
N SER A 14 -5.87 3.94 7.55
CA SER A 14 -4.49 3.48 7.32
C SER A 14 -3.52 4.11 8.31
N TRP A 15 -3.68 5.41 8.59
CA TRP A 15 -2.89 6.11 9.60
C TRP A 15 -3.14 5.58 11.02
N LEU A 16 -4.39 5.30 11.39
CA LEU A 16 -4.73 4.70 12.69
C LEU A 16 -4.10 3.31 12.85
N PHE A 17 -4.16 2.49 11.80
CA PHE A 17 -3.53 1.17 11.80
C PHE A 17 -2.01 1.27 12.00
N GLY A 18 -1.34 2.17 11.27
CA GLY A 18 0.10 2.39 11.42
C GLY A 18 0.49 2.85 12.82
N ASN A 19 -0.28 3.76 13.42
CA ASN A 19 -0.04 4.20 14.79
C ASN A 19 -0.24 3.09 15.82
N TYR A 20 -1.28 2.27 15.66
CA TYR A 20 -1.51 1.11 16.54
C TYR A 20 -0.35 0.11 16.45
N TRP A 21 0.15 -0.16 15.24
CA TRP A 21 1.35 -0.98 15.04
C TRP A 21 2.58 -0.37 15.74
N ALA A 22 2.76 0.95 15.61
CA ALA A 22 3.88 1.69 16.20
C ALA A 22 3.90 1.70 17.73
N GLU A 23 2.80 1.36 18.42
CA GLU A 23 2.79 1.21 19.88
C GLU A 23 3.72 0.09 20.37
N THR A 24 4.00 -0.89 19.51
CA THR A 24 4.82 -2.07 19.85
C THR A 24 6.06 -2.22 18.97
N ALA A 25 6.11 -1.51 17.84
CA ALA A 25 7.24 -1.53 16.94
C ALA A 25 8.35 -0.58 17.41
N SER A 26 9.61 -0.94 17.12
CA SER A 26 10.78 -0.07 17.32
C SER A 26 11.22 0.64 16.04
N SER A 27 10.67 0.26 14.88
CA SER A 27 11.00 0.83 13.57
C SER A 27 10.07 1.99 13.22
N PRO A 28 10.55 3.01 12.48
CA PRO A 28 9.67 4.03 11.94
C PRO A 28 8.67 3.43 10.94
N PHE A 29 7.52 4.07 10.78
CA PHE A 29 6.58 3.76 9.72
C PHE A 29 6.26 5.01 8.92
N TYR A 30 5.84 4.79 7.68
CA TYR A 30 5.57 5.85 6.71
C TYR A 30 4.26 5.53 6.00
N THR A 31 3.37 6.52 5.89
CA THR A 31 2.13 6.40 5.13
C THR A 31 2.17 7.29 3.90
N TYR A 32 1.62 6.80 2.79
CA TYR A 32 1.36 7.61 1.60
C TYR A 32 -0.09 7.50 1.14
N TYR A 33 -0.53 8.51 0.40
CA TYR A 33 -1.78 8.56 -0.33
C TYR A 33 -1.46 8.71 -1.81
N TRP A 34 -1.88 7.72 -2.60
CA TRP A 34 -1.76 7.72 -4.05
C TRP A 34 -3.08 8.17 -4.68
N SER A 35 -3.03 9.18 -5.56
CA SER A 35 -4.21 9.67 -6.29
C SER A 35 -4.05 9.73 -7.80
N HIS A 36 -2.85 9.48 -8.29
CA HIS A 36 -2.54 9.65 -9.70
C HIS A 36 -3.37 8.69 -10.56
N ALA A 37 -3.92 9.27 -11.61
CA ALA A 37 -4.77 8.58 -12.57
C ALA A 37 -3.88 8.11 -13.73
N PRO A 38 -3.74 6.80 -14.00
CA PRO A 38 -3.01 6.33 -15.18
C PRO A 38 -3.55 6.94 -16.47
N PRO A 39 -2.72 7.01 -17.54
CA PRO A 39 -3.09 7.65 -18.79
C PRO A 39 -4.31 7.01 -19.44
N GLY A 40 -5.03 7.81 -20.22
CA GLY A 40 -6.26 7.38 -20.89
C GLY A 40 -7.52 7.44 -20.03
N GLN A 41 -7.44 7.91 -18.78
CA GLN A 41 -8.61 8.16 -17.93
C GLN A 41 -8.37 9.26 -16.87
N THR A 42 -9.45 9.77 -16.28
CA THR A 42 -9.43 10.89 -15.32
C THR A 42 -10.20 10.59 -14.03
N ALA A 43 -10.57 9.33 -13.79
CA ALA A 43 -11.34 8.92 -12.61
C ALA A 43 -10.48 8.84 -11.32
N GLY A 44 -9.18 9.16 -11.41
CA GLY A 44 -8.22 9.07 -10.32
C GLY A 44 -7.52 7.72 -10.25
N ALA A 45 -6.79 7.50 -9.16
CA ALA A 45 -6.20 6.20 -8.85
C ALA A 45 -7.26 5.11 -8.64
N TYR A 46 -7.05 3.95 -9.26
CA TYR A 46 -7.81 2.74 -8.98
C TYR A 46 -6.93 1.74 -8.23
N HIS A 47 -7.54 0.68 -7.70
CA HIS A 47 -6.80 -0.32 -6.93
C HIS A 47 -5.68 -0.95 -7.77
N MET A 48 -4.45 -0.97 -7.25
CA MET A 48 -3.24 -1.48 -7.91
C MET A 48 -2.68 -0.60 -9.03
N SER A 49 -3.22 0.60 -9.26
CA SER A 49 -2.74 1.47 -10.34
C SER A 49 -1.33 2.01 -10.11
N GLU A 50 -0.85 1.98 -8.87
CA GLU A 50 0.49 2.43 -8.48
C GLU A 50 1.60 1.40 -8.76
N ILE A 51 1.24 0.13 -8.95
CA ILE A 51 2.22 -0.98 -8.92
C ILE A 51 3.35 -0.78 -9.94
N ASN A 52 3.02 -0.37 -11.17
CA ASN A 52 4.05 -0.18 -12.19
C ASN A 52 5.00 0.99 -11.85
N TYR A 53 4.48 2.04 -11.21
CA TYR A 53 5.28 3.18 -10.74
C TYR A 53 6.22 2.77 -9.60
N CYS A 54 5.75 1.95 -8.65
CA CYS A 54 6.60 1.42 -7.57
C CYS A 54 7.79 0.62 -8.08
N PHE A 55 7.59 -0.17 -9.14
CA PHE A 55 8.60 -1.07 -9.70
C PHE A 55 9.44 -0.46 -10.82
N ASP A 56 9.14 0.78 -11.24
CA ASP A 56 9.77 1.45 -12.38
C ASP A 56 9.81 0.56 -13.64
N ASN A 57 8.67 -0.07 -13.97
CA ASN A 57 8.57 -1.02 -15.10
C ASN A 57 7.55 -0.60 -16.17
N LEU A 58 7.22 0.70 -16.24
CA LEU A 58 6.26 1.24 -17.22
C LEU A 58 6.66 0.93 -18.66
N TYR A 59 7.97 0.83 -18.93
CA TYR A 59 8.53 0.52 -20.24
C TYR A 59 8.20 -0.89 -20.75
N ASP A 60 7.75 -1.80 -19.88
CA ASP A 60 7.44 -3.21 -20.20
C ASP A 60 5.92 -3.48 -20.18
N THR A 61 5.11 -2.46 -20.53
CA THR A 61 3.66 -2.61 -20.64
C THR A 61 3.12 -1.98 -21.93
N ASP A 62 1.92 -2.41 -22.33
CA ASP A 62 1.23 -1.89 -23.53
C ASP A 62 0.44 -0.59 -23.26
N SER A 63 0.63 0.05 -22.10
CA SER A 63 -0.11 1.26 -21.73
C SER A 63 0.53 2.53 -22.30
N PRO A 64 -0.28 3.55 -22.64
CA PRO A 64 0.23 4.79 -23.25
C PRO A 64 0.81 5.76 -22.21
N TRP A 65 1.88 5.35 -21.52
CA TRP A 65 2.53 6.16 -20.48
C TRP A 65 3.09 7.47 -21.03
N GLU A 66 2.86 8.55 -20.29
CA GLU A 66 3.28 9.91 -20.60
C GLU A 66 4.59 10.27 -19.86
N ALA A 67 5.21 11.39 -20.23
CA ALA A 67 6.48 11.82 -19.62
C ALA A 67 6.38 12.00 -18.10
N ASP A 68 5.24 12.53 -17.62
CA ASP A 68 4.97 12.69 -16.20
C ASP A 68 4.89 11.33 -15.49
N ASP A 69 4.37 10.29 -16.14
CA ASP A 69 4.29 8.95 -15.55
C ASP A 69 5.68 8.38 -15.25
N TYR A 70 6.61 8.51 -16.20
CA TYR A 70 8.00 8.08 -16.01
C TYR A 70 8.70 8.90 -14.92
N ALA A 71 8.41 10.19 -14.79
CA ALA A 71 8.95 11.02 -13.73
C ALA A 71 8.41 10.59 -12.35
N ILE A 72 7.11 10.29 -12.26
CA ILE A 72 6.49 9.76 -11.03
C ILE A 72 7.07 8.40 -10.67
N ALA A 73 7.30 7.52 -11.65
CA ALA A 73 7.88 6.20 -11.44
C ALA A 73 9.32 6.26 -10.90
N ASP A 74 10.16 7.16 -11.44
CA ASP A 74 11.53 7.38 -10.96
C ASP A 74 11.53 7.85 -9.48
N VAL A 75 10.62 8.75 -9.12
CA VAL A 75 10.46 9.23 -7.74
C VAL A 75 9.91 8.13 -6.81
N MET A 76 8.85 7.45 -7.21
CA MET A 76 8.18 6.44 -6.39
C MET A 76 9.08 5.22 -6.14
N SER A 77 9.75 4.73 -7.18
CA SER A 77 10.72 3.64 -7.07
C SER A 77 11.94 4.05 -6.25
N THR A 78 12.39 5.30 -6.32
CA THR A 78 13.46 5.82 -5.45
C THR A 78 13.06 5.77 -3.98
N TYR A 79 11.86 6.23 -3.61
CA TYR A 79 11.37 6.10 -2.23
C TYR A 79 11.34 4.64 -1.76
N TRP A 80 10.82 3.73 -2.61
CA TRP A 80 10.73 2.31 -2.28
C TRP A 80 12.11 1.65 -2.13
N ALA A 81 13.03 1.92 -3.05
CA ALA A 81 14.39 1.39 -3.00
C ALA A 81 15.15 1.89 -1.77
N ASN A 82 15.02 3.18 -1.44
CA ASN A 82 15.60 3.76 -0.22
C ASN A 82 15.05 3.09 1.03
N PHE A 83 13.73 2.93 1.13
CA PHE A 83 13.10 2.30 2.28
C PHE A 83 13.53 0.84 2.45
N VAL A 84 13.56 0.05 1.38
CA VAL A 84 14.02 -1.35 1.41
C VAL A 84 15.48 -1.44 1.87
N LYS A 85 16.32 -0.48 1.47
CA LYS A 85 17.75 -0.47 1.80
C LYS A 85 18.03 0.01 3.23
N ASN A 86 17.30 1.02 3.69
CA ASN A 86 17.68 1.82 4.86
C ASN A 86 16.60 1.92 5.95
N LEU A 87 15.39 1.37 5.71
CA LEU A 87 14.18 1.62 6.52
C LEU A 87 13.78 3.11 6.58
N ASP A 88 14.26 3.91 5.63
CA ASP A 88 13.98 5.32 5.47
C ASP A 88 13.79 5.60 3.96
N PRO A 89 12.63 6.11 3.51
CA PRO A 89 12.39 6.38 2.09
C PRO A 89 13.22 7.58 1.57
N ASN A 90 13.80 8.39 2.45
CA ASN A 90 14.50 9.61 2.08
C ASN A 90 15.91 9.38 1.52
N GLY A 91 16.38 10.35 0.73
CA GLY A 91 17.70 10.38 0.11
C GLY A 91 17.65 10.73 -1.38
N GLY A 92 18.78 11.11 -1.96
CA GLY A 92 18.82 11.56 -3.35
C GLY A 92 18.12 12.91 -3.54
N ASN A 93 17.32 13.03 -4.60
CA ASN A 93 16.66 14.28 -5.00
C ASN A 93 15.12 14.20 -4.94
N VAL A 94 14.58 13.51 -3.94
CA VAL A 94 13.13 13.41 -3.70
C VAL A 94 12.69 14.32 -2.56
N THR A 95 11.42 14.74 -2.58
CA THR A 95 10.83 15.53 -1.48
C THR A 95 10.98 14.80 -0.15
N TYR A 96 11.28 15.53 0.92
CA TYR A 96 11.40 14.92 2.23
C TYR A 96 10.06 14.34 2.72
N TRP A 97 10.07 13.05 3.04
CA TRP A 97 8.93 12.29 3.56
C TRP A 97 9.16 11.99 5.05
N PRO A 98 8.50 12.71 5.97
CA PRO A 98 8.65 12.49 7.40
C PRO A 98 8.06 11.14 7.84
N ALA A 99 8.69 10.51 8.82
CA ALA A 99 8.10 9.35 9.49
C ALA A 99 6.76 9.73 10.12
N SER A 100 5.79 8.84 9.98
CA SER A 100 4.45 9.04 10.53
C SER A 100 4.48 8.94 12.06
N VAL A 101 3.85 9.90 12.72
CA VAL A 101 3.67 9.92 14.18
C VAL A 101 2.24 10.30 14.55
N ALA A 102 1.77 9.79 15.69
CA ALA A 102 0.39 9.97 16.17
C ALA A 102 -0.02 11.43 16.38
N SER A 103 0.95 12.33 16.56
CA SER A 103 0.71 13.77 16.76
C SER A 103 0.61 14.57 15.46
N SER A 104 1.11 14.05 14.33
CA SER A 104 1.27 14.83 13.10
C SER A 104 0.02 14.87 12.22
N ASN A 105 -0.82 13.83 12.25
CA ASN A 105 -1.98 13.66 11.36
C ASN A 105 -1.65 13.89 9.86
N THR A 106 -0.45 13.54 9.42
CA THR A 106 0.01 13.76 8.04
C THR A 106 0.32 12.45 7.32
N THR A 107 0.34 12.53 5.99
CA THR A 107 0.75 11.46 5.09
C THR A 107 1.49 12.07 3.90
N MET A 108 2.36 11.31 3.27
CA MET A 108 2.91 11.69 1.98
C MET A 108 1.82 11.60 0.91
N HIS A 109 1.71 12.60 0.05
CA HIS A 109 0.88 12.55 -1.15
C HIS A 109 1.81 12.30 -2.34
N LEU A 110 1.49 11.26 -3.11
CA LEU A 110 2.20 10.90 -4.33
C LEU A 110 1.25 11.07 -5.51
N ASP A 111 1.57 12.04 -6.35
CA ASP A 111 0.97 12.32 -7.65
C ASP A 111 2.08 12.92 -8.55
N VAL A 112 1.71 13.65 -9.61
CA VAL A 112 2.62 14.50 -10.40
C VAL A 112 3.49 15.39 -9.50
N THR A 113 2.95 15.81 -8.36
CA THR A 113 3.69 16.50 -7.30
C THR A 113 3.75 15.65 -6.04
N GLN A 114 4.82 15.84 -5.26
CA GLN A 114 5.09 15.10 -4.04
C GLN A 114 5.13 16.07 -2.87
N GLU A 115 4.18 15.93 -1.95
CA GLU A 115 4.05 16.82 -0.80
C GLU A 115 3.55 16.09 0.45
N VAL A 116 3.82 16.67 1.62
CA VAL A 116 3.24 16.20 2.87
C VAL A 116 1.89 16.89 3.05
N MET A 117 0.83 16.09 3.19
CA MET A 117 -0.53 16.59 3.36
C MET A 117 -1.16 16.10 4.66
N GLU A 118 -2.18 16.81 5.12
CA GLU A 118 -3.05 16.34 6.22
C GLU A 118 -3.88 15.12 5.76
N ILE A 119 -4.03 14.12 6.63
CA ILE A 119 -4.86 12.94 6.33
C ILE A 119 -6.34 13.30 6.18
N ALA A 120 -6.82 14.25 7.01
CA ALA A 120 -8.14 14.85 7.01
C ALA A 120 -8.16 16.01 8.03
N THR A 121 -9.23 16.81 8.05
CA THR A 121 -9.43 17.84 9.09
C THR A 121 -9.62 17.20 10.48
N ALA A 122 -9.27 17.93 11.54
CA ALA A 122 -9.37 17.43 12.93
C ALA A 122 -10.76 16.86 13.27
N ASP A 123 -11.83 17.58 12.93
CA ASP A 123 -13.22 17.14 13.16
C ASP A 123 -13.54 15.80 12.47
N LYS A 124 -13.01 15.59 11.27
CA LYS A 124 -13.21 14.33 10.52
C LYS A 124 -12.42 13.20 11.14
N ILE A 125 -11.19 13.46 11.59
CA ILE A 125 -10.36 12.46 12.29
C ILE A 125 -11.08 12.01 13.57
N GLU A 126 -11.57 12.97 14.37
CA GLU A 126 -12.30 12.66 15.60
C GLU A 126 -13.59 11.87 15.31
N PHE A 127 -14.36 12.31 14.31
CA PHE A 127 -15.56 11.61 13.89
C PHE A 127 -15.28 10.17 13.46
N ILE A 128 -14.26 9.94 12.63
CA ILE A 128 -13.88 8.61 12.13
C ILE A 128 -13.36 7.72 13.28
N LYS A 129 -12.56 8.27 14.19
CA LYS A 129 -12.13 7.55 15.41
C LYS A 129 -13.34 7.09 16.24
N LYS A 130 -14.31 7.98 16.47
CA LYS A 130 -15.54 7.67 17.20
C LYS A 130 -16.39 6.64 16.46
N TYR A 131 -16.51 6.75 15.14
CA TYR A 131 -17.24 5.80 14.29
C TYR A 131 -16.67 4.38 14.45
N PHE A 132 -15.34 4.21 14.35
CA PHE A 132 -14.70 2.90 14.54
C PHE A 132 -14.81 2.39 15.98
N ALA A 133 -14.73 3.26 16.99
CA ALA A 133 -14.93 2.85 18.38
C ALA A 133 -16.35 2.31 18.65
N VAL A 134 -17.38 2.92 18.05
CA VAL A 134 -18.76 2.45 18.19
C VAL A 134 -18.99 1.12 17.49
N LEU A 135 -18.38 0.88 16.33
CA LEU A 135 -18.48 -0.44 15.66
C LEU A 135 -17.95 -1.57 16.54
N ASN A 136 -16.94 -1.30 17.37
CA ASN A 136 -16.39 -2.26 18.33
C ASN A 136 -17.28 -2.47 19.57
N THR A 137 -18.19 -1.54 19.88
CA THR A 137 -19.10 -1.65 21.05
C THR A 137 -20.50 -2.14 20.67
N VAL A 138 -20.94 -1.91 19.43
CA VAL A 138 -22.25 -2.32 18.90
C VAL A 138 -22.33 -3.80 18.54
N THR A 139 -21.25 -4.57 18.69
CA THR A 139 -21.29 -6.04 18.80
C THR A 139 -21.92 -6.49 20.15
N SER A 140 -23.14 -6.02 20.39
CA SER A 140 -24.05 -6.33 21.47
C SER A 140 -24.60 -7.77 21.32
N PRO A 141 -24.95 -8.48 22.42
CA PRO A 141 -25.30 -9.91 22.44
C PRO A 141 -26.33 -10.41 21.40
N VAL A 142 -27.14 -9.53 20.82
CA VAL A 142 -28.20 -9.86 19.86
C VAL A 142 -27.66 -10.52 18.58
N VAL A 143 -26.46 -10.15 18.10
CA VAL A 143 -25.86 -10.76 16.90
C VAL A 143 -25.18 -12.11 17.20
N LYS A 144 -24.76 -12.36 18.45
CA LYS A 144 -24.19 -13.66 18.83
C LYS A 144 -25.22 -14.80 18.71
N GLN A 145 -26.51 -14.51 18.89
CA GLN A 145 -27.55 -15.54 18.90
C GLN A 145 -27.93 -16.03 17.48
N SER A 146 -27.83 -15.18 16.45
CA SER A 146 -28.15 -15.58 15.06
C SER A 146 -27.03 -16.39 14.39
N LEU A 147 -25.77 -16.22 14.83
CA LEU A 147 -24.64 -16.96 14.29
C LEU A 147 -24.46 -18.36 14.91
N THR A 148 -25.09 -18.63 16.06
CA THR A 148 -25.03 -19.95 16.71
C THR A 148 -26.14 -20.91 16.27
N SER A 149 -27.24 -20.43 15.68
CA SER A 149 -28.40 -21.27 15.37
C SER A 149 -28.43 -21.88 13.96
N ASN A 150 -27.55 -21.45 13.04
CA ASN A 150 -27.54 -21.94 11.65
C ASN A 150 -26.36 -22.87 11.29
N ARG A 151 -25.69 -23.48 12.27
CA ARG A 151 -24.82 -24.65 12.01
C ARG A 151 -25.64 -25.92 11.83
N ARG A 152 -26.31 -26.06 10.69
CA ARG A 152 -26.50 -27.38 10.06
C ARG A 152 -25.66 -27.39 8.80
N TYR A 153 -24.50 -28.01 8.91
CA TYR A 153 -23.59 -28.27 7.81
C TYR A 153 -24.18 -29.40 6.97
N ASN A 154 -24.78 -29.06 5.82
CA ASN A 154 -25.07 -30.06 4.79
C ASN A 154 -24.03 -29.90 3.68
N SER A 155 -23.15 -30.89 3.61
CA SER A 155 -22.24 -31.09 2.48
C SER A 155 -23.05 -31.43 1.23
N HIS A 156 -22.65 -30.84 0.11
CA HIS A 156 -23.08 -31.09 -1.28
C HIS A 156 -24.13 -30.12 -1.82
N ASN A 157 -23.65 -29.31 -2.78
CA ASN A 157 -24.35 -28.53 -3.79
C ASN A 157 -25.26 -27.41 -3.25
N ASP A 158 -24.73 -26.19 -3.21
CA ASP A 158 -25.44 -25.00 -3.71
C ASP A 158 -24.46 -23.82 -3.86
N VAL A 159 -24.35 -23.32 -5.09
CA VAL A 159 -23.61 -22.13 -5.47
C VAL A 159 -24.46 -20.92 -5.10
N ILE A 160 -24.19 -20.31 -3.95
CA ILE A 160 -24.73 -18.99 -3.61
C ILE A 160 -23.61 -17.96 -3.81
N GLN A 161 -23.74 -17.20 -4.89
CA GLN A 161 -22.99 -15.99 -5.15
C GLN A 161 -23.39 -14.94 -4.10
N CYS A 162 -22.50 -14.62 -3.16
CA CYS A 162 -22.69 -13.54 -2.21
C CYS A 162 -21.38 -12.76 -2.07
N SER A 163 -21.35 -11.58 -2.65
CA SER A 163 -20.43 -10.50 -2.34
C SER A 163 -20.55 -10.12 -0.85
N THR A 164 -19.46 -9.60 -0.30
CA THR A 164 -19.29 -9.01 1.04
C THR A 164 -19.12 -9.96 2.25
N ILE A 165 -17.93 -9.79 2.87
CA ILE A 165 -17.53 -10.16 4.24
C ILE A 165 -17.16 -11.63 4.46
N GLN A 166 -15.86 -11.91 4.35
CA GLN A 166 -15.24 -13.11 4.91
C GLN A 166 -14.20 -12.69 5.96
N TYR A 167 -14.62 -12.59 7.23
CA TYR A 167 -13.72 -12.76 8.36
C TYR A 167 -13.52 -14.27 8.58
N PHE A 168 -12.30 -14.75 8.34
CA PHE A 168 -11.80 -16.03 8.86
C PHE A 168 -10.37 -15.80 9.37
N PHE A 169 -10.17 -15.98 10.67
CA PHE A 169 -8.87 -16.24 11.32
C PHE A 169 -8.93 -17.70 11.83
N PRO A 170 -7.82 -18.43 12.07
CA PRO A 170 -6.40 -18.11 11.91
C PRO A 170 -5.58 -19.18 11.14
N TRP A 171 -4.34 -18.86 10.71
CA TRP A 171 -3.25 -19.75 10.25
C TRP A 171 -2.93 -19.98 8.75
N THR A 172 -3.45 -19.20 7.80
CA THR A 172 -2.95 -19.28 6.38
C THR A 172 -2.96 -17.93 5.62
N ILE A 173 -2.56 -16.82 6.24
CA ILE A 173 -2.36 -15.56 5.51
C ILE A 173 -0.95 -15.05 5.79
N ALA A 174 0.01 -15.67 5.12
CA ALA A 174 1.06 -14.94 4.47
C ALA A 174 0.82 -15.15 2.97
N VAL A 175 0.91 -14.06 2.19
CA VAL A 175 0.48 -13.93 0.79
C VAL A 175 -1.02 -13.64 0.62
N PHE A 176 -1.33 -12.54 -0.10
CA PHE A 176 -2.64 -11.98 -0.43
C PHE A 176 -3.24 -10.92 0.51
N SER A 177 -2.51 -9.81 0.69
CA SER A 177 -3.08 -8.45 0.57
C SER A 177 -1.92 -7.45 0.37
N PHE A 178 -1.33 -7.43 -0.84
CA PHE A 178 -0.07 -6.73 -1.11
C PHE A 178 -0.20 -5.31 -1.69
N ALA A 179 -1.39 -4.71 -1.72
CA ALA A 179 -1.60 -3.44 -2.44
C ALA A 179 -2.08 -2.25 -1.58
N SER A 180 -1.98 -2.28 -0.24
CA SER A 180 -2.20 -1.05 0.57
C SER A 180 -1.50 -1.00 1.93
N ILE A 181 -0.73 -2.03 2.33
CA ILE A 181 0.06 -2.01 3.56
C ILE A 181 1.41 -2.66 3.25
N CYS A 182 2.41 -1.86 2.89
CA CYS A 182 3.79 -2.31 2.81
C CYS A 182 4.44 -2.17 4.19
N ILE A 183 4.19 -3.14 5.08
CA ILE A 183 5.10 -3.41 6.19
C ILE A 183 6.13 -4.42 5.65
N VAL A 184 7.27 -3.91 5.19
CA VAL A 184 8.44 -4.76 4.90
C VAL A 184 9.11 -5.05 6.23
N HIS A 185 8.83 -6.22 6.81
CA HIS A 185 9.59 -6.74 7.94
C HIS A 185 10.51 -7.85 7.44
N LEU A 186 11.76 -7.51 7.12
CA LEU A 186 12.82 -8.49 6.91
C LEU A 186 13.40 -8.90 8.27
N CYS A 187 12.75 -9.86 8.94
CA CYS A 187 13.36 -10.59 10.05
C CYS A 187 14.51 -11.45 9.50
N SER A 188 15.76 -11.03 9.71
CA SER A 188 16.93 -11.91 9.55
C SER A 188 17.48 -12.29 10.93
N GLY A 189 16.88 -13.32 11.52
CA GLY A 189 17.36 -14.02 12.72
C GLY A 189 17.29 -15.52 12.49
N LEU A 190 18.47 -16.12 12.28
CA LEU A 190 18.84 -17.55 12.26
C LEU A 190 17.73 -18.61 12.39
N ILE A 191 17.51 -19.39 11.32
CA ILE A 191 17.52 -20.86 11.33
C ILE A 191 18.18 -21.30 10.02
N ALA A 192 19.38 -21.87 10.08
CA ALA A 192 20.01 -22.54 8.94
C ALA A 192 19.39 -23.93 8.78
N LEU A 193 18.63 -24.15 7.70
CA LEU A 193 18.29 -25.49 7.22
C LEU A 193 19.16 -25.81 5.99
N PRO A 194 19.66 -27.04 5.84
CA PRO A 194 20.54 -27.41 4.74
C PRO A 194 19.77 -27.44 3.42
N VAL A 195 20.21 -26.62 2.45
CA VAL A 195 19.67 -26.59 1.09
C VAL A 195 20.36 -27.67 0.23
N PRO A 196 19.63 -28.53 -0.50
CA PRO A 196 20.23 -29.44 -1.47
C PRO A 196 20.85 -28.64 -2.62
N LYS A 197 22.09 -28.96 -3.01
CA LYS A 197 22.77 -28.36 -4.16
C LYS A 197 22.04 -28.74 -5.45
N LEU A 198 21.36 -27.79 -6.07
CA LEU A 198 21.00 -27.90 -7.49
C LEU A 198 22.24 -27.55 -8.32
N GLN A 199 22.82 -28.56 -8.96
CA GLN A 199 23.85 -28.39 -9.98
C GLN A 199 23.19 -27.95 -11.29
N GLY A 200 23.64 -26.81 -11.85
CA GLY A 200 23.30 -26.39 -13.22
C GLY A 200 22.76 -24.97 -13.33
N GLY A 201 23.60 -23.95 -13.09
CA GLY A 201 23.26 -22.56 -13.38
C GLY A 201 23.85 -22.12 -14.72
N ALA A 202 23.01 -21.78 -15.69
CA ALA A 202 23.42 -20.90 -16.79
C ALA A 202 23.52 -19.46 -16.24
N PRO A 203 24.59 -18.70 -16.54
CA PRO A 203 24.74 -17.36 -16.00
C PRO A 203 23.72 -16.39 -16.62
N TRP A 204 23.07 -15.58 -15.79
CA TRP A 204 22.24 -14.45 -16.19
C TRP A 204 23.07 -13.49 -17.04
N ARG A 205 22.78 -13.45 -18.34
CA ARG A 205 23.37 -12.51 -19.28
C ARG A 205 22.52 -11.24 -19.25
N VAL A 206 23.03 -10.19 -18.63
CA VAL A 206 22.50 -8.83 -18.82
C VAL A 206 22.87 -8.44 -20.25
N THR A 207 21.89 -8.32 -21.13
CA THR A 207 22.09 -7.61 -22.39
C THR A 207 22.10 -6.12 -22.07
N PRO A 208 23.21 -5.38 -22.34
CA PRO A 208 23.06 -3.94 -22.55
C PRO A 208 22.19 -3.75 -23.80
N ASP A 209 21.69 -2.54 -24.04
CA ASP A 209 20.98 -2.14 -25.29
C ASP A 209 19.43 -2.06 -25.23
N GLN A 210 18.84 -1.76 -24.06
CA GLN A 210 17.64 -0.92 -24.04
C GLN A 210 17.95 0.39 -23.32
N GLU A 211 18.63 1.29 -24.04
CA GLU A 211 18.87 2.64 -23.55
C GLU A 211 17.53 3.36 -23.36
N ARG A 212 17.24 3.72 -22.11
CA ARG A 212 16.24 4.72 -21.69
C ARG A 212 16.34 5.94 -22.63
N PRO A 213 15.22 6.48 -23.17
CA PRO A 213 15.25 7.79 -23.80
C PRO A 213 15.74 8.80 -22.75
N LYS A 214 16.95 9.33 -22.93
CA LYS A 214 17.47 10.41 -22.11
C LYS A 214 16.67 11.66 -22.48
N TYR A 215 15.66 12.00 -21.70
CA TYR A 215 14.98 13.28 -21.84
C TYR A 215 15.98 14.37 -21.46
N HIS A 216 16.48 15.07 -22.49
CA HIS A 216 17.37 16.20 -22.33
C HIS A 216 16.63 17.30 -21.57
N THR A 217 17.18 17.65 -20.41
CA THR A 217 16.82 18.84 -19.63
C THR A 217 16.98 20.05 -20.53
N LEU A 218 15.87 20.69 -20.93
CA LEU A 218 15.88 22.02 -21.52
C LEU A 218 16.36 22.99 -20.42
N GLN A 219 17.64 23.34 -20.45
CA GLN A 219 18.13 24.48 -19.71
C GLN A 219 17.64 25.75 -20.42
N LEU A 220 16.74 26.46 -19.75
CA LEU A 220 16.40 27.84 -20.04
C LEU A 220 17.64 28.71 -19.84
N PHE A 221 18.03 29.43 -20.89
CA PHE A 221 18.77 30.68 -20.84
C PHE A 221 17.96 31.75 -21.55
#